data_AF-A0A9N9RHF0-F1
#
_entry.id   AF-A0A9N9RHF0-F1
#
_cell.length_a   1.000
_cell.length_b   1.000
_cell.length_c   1.000
_cell.angle_alpha   90.00
_cell.angle_beta   90.00
_cell.angle_gamma   90.00
#
_symmetry.space_group_name_H-M   'P 1'
#
loop_
_entity.id
_entity.type
_entity.pdbx_description
1 polymer ?
#
loop_
_entity_poly.entity_id
_entity_poly.type
_entity_poly.pdbx_seq_one_letter_code
_entity_poly.pdbx_strand_id
1 'polypeptide(L)'
;MSTQSKTMPKLDLKVYIKVVAAVFSISATSAFVLALLRLLNPDFFYLSPLDGSDLVVHYFISGLMVVASAIGFLNSCVVIHRSSSQNIGQNVTTWLLLDSLFETSRVIYVFVCEVVLKGKGSVQMYELLISGAQYLLDSFLYCQMILRH
;
A
#
# COMPACT_ATOMS: atom_id res chain seq x y z
N MET A 1 -40.79 -6.46 -0.43
CA MET A 1 -39.38 -6.83 -0.12
C MET A 1 -38.84 -5.84 0.88
N SER A 2 -38.73 -6.24 2.15
CA SER A 2 -38.16 -5.40 3.20
C SER A 2 -36.65 -5.31 3.00
N THR A 3 -36.16 -4.14 2.60
CA THR A 3 -34.75 -3.78 2.70
C THR A 3 -34.41 -3.63 4.18
N GLN A 4 -34.15 -4.75 4.85
CA GLN A 4 -33.38 -4.74 6.08
C GLN A 4 -31.98 -4.23 5.71
N SER A 5 -31.76 -2.93 5.94
CA SER A 5 -30.42 -2.40 6.16
C SER A 5 -29.82 -3.24 7.28
N LYS A 6 -28.95 -4.17 6.90
CA LYS A 6 -28.30 -5.11 7.80
C LYS A 6 -27.21 -4.32 8.51
N THR A 7 -27.59 -3.46 9.46
CA THR A 7 -26.65 -2.78 10.36
C THR A 7 -25.80 -3.86 11.01
N MET A 8 -24.54 -3.93 10.59
CA MET A 8 -23.59 -4.96 11.02
C MET A 8 -23.39 -4.81 12.54
N PRO A 9 -23.42 -5.91 13.32
CA PRO A 9 -23.14 -5.84 14.74
C PRO A 9 -21.80 -5.16 14.98
N LYS A 10 -21.73 -4.23 15.96
CA LYS A 10 -20.53 -3.41 16.22
C LYS A 10 -19.26 -4.26 16.46
N LEU A 11 -19.41 -5.50 16.92
CA LEU A 11 -18.30 -6.43 17.16
C LEU A 11 -17.70 -6.97 15.84
N ASP A 12 -18.55 -7.29 14.86
CA ASP A 12 -18.13 -7.76 13.53
C ASP A 12 -17.42 -6.64 12.76
N LEU A 13 -17.89 -5.39 12.88
CA LEU A 13 -17.25 -4.24 12.25
C LEU A 13 -15.84 -3.99 12.81
N LYS A 14 -15.63 -4.14 14.14
CA LYS A 14 -14.29 -4.01 14.74
C LYS A 14 -13.31 -5.05 14.20
N VAL A 15 -13.74 -6.30 14.15
CA VAL A 15 -12.91 -7.41 13.68
C VAL A 15 -12.58 -7.20 12.20
N TYR A 16 -13.58 -6.82 11.39
CA TYR A 16 -13.39 -6.55 9.97
C TYR A 16 -12.38 -5.42 9.72
N ILE A 17 -12.52 -4.26 10.39
CA ILE A 17 -11.57 -3.15 10.26
C ILE A 17 -10.15 -3.58 10.64
N LYS A 18 -9.98 -4.39 11.69
CA LYS A 18 -8.67 -4.91 12.10
C LYS A 18 -8.05 -5.81 11.05
N VAL A 19 -8.84 -6.70 10.45
CA VAL A 19 -8.37 -7.59 9.39
C VAL A 19 -7.92 -6.77 8.17
N VAL A 20 -8.74 -5.80 7.73
CA VAL A 20 -8.38 -4.93 6.60
C VAL A 20 -7.11 -4.12 6.92
N ALA A 21 -7.01 -3.52 8.10
CA ALA A 21 -5.82 -2.78 8.51
C ALA A 21 -4.58 -3.67 8.62
N ALA A 22 -4.72 -4.94 9.00
CA ALA A 22 -3.61 -5.89 8.97
C ALA A 22 -3.14 -6.20 7.54
N VAL A 23 -4.08 -6.37 6.60
CA VAL A 23 -3.75 -6.56 5.18
C VAL A 23 -3.01 -5.34 4.62
N PHE A 24 -3.50 -4.13 4.87
CA PHE A 24 -2.84 -2.90 4.44
C PHE A 24 -1.46 -2.71 5.08
N SER A 25 -1.29 -3.08 6.35
CA SER A 25 0.01 -3.08 7.01
C SER A 25 1.01 -4.03 6.32
N ILE A 26 0.58 -5.23 5.93
CA ILE A 26 1.41 -6.18 5.17
C ILE A 26 1.76 -5.61 3.79
N SER A 27 0.77 -5.01 3.10
CA SER A 27 0.96 -4.33 1.81
C SER A 27 2.05 -3.25 1.92
N ALA A 28 1.90 -2.32 2.87
CA ALA A 28 2.87 -1.26 3.13
C ALA A 28 4.26 -1.79 3.53
N THR A 29 4.32 -2.86 4.34
CA THR A 29 5.60 -3.46 4.76
C THR A 29 6.35 -4.06 3.58
N SER A 30 5.65 -4.78 2.71
CA SER A 30 6.29 -5.38 1.53
C SER A 30 6.81 -4.32 0.55
N ALA A 31 6.05 -3.23 0.36
CA ALA A 31 6.46 -2.10 -0.46
C ALA A 31 7.67 -1.39 0.16
N PHE A 32 7.71 -1.23 1.48
CA PHE A 32 8.86 -0.70 2.21
C PHE A 32 10.11 -1.56 1.95
N VAL A 33 10.00 -2.88 2.11
CA VAL A 33 11.14 -3.81 1.92
C VAL A 33 11.64 -3.77 0.47
N LEU A 34 10.74 -3.81 -0.51
CA LEU A 34 11.12 -3.78 -1.93
C LEU A 34 11.73 -2.43 -2.34
N ALA A 35 11.15 -1.31 -1.89
CA ALA A 35 11.69 0.02 -2.14
C ALA A 35 13.06 0.23 -1.48
N LEU A 36 13.24 -0.27 -0.25
CA LEU A 36 14.53 -0.24 0.44
C LEU A 36 15.57 -1.11 -0.26
N LEU A 37 15.18 -2.32 -0.68
CA LEU A 37 16.06 -3.22 -1.42
C LEU A 37 16.51 -2.58 -2.75
N ARG A 38 15.58 -1.94 -3.47
CA ARG A 38 15.89 -1.21 -4.70
C ARG A 38 16.80 0.00 -4.45
N LEU A 39 16.53 0.78 -3.40
CA LEU A 39 17.32 1.94 -3.03
C LEU A 39 18.78 1.57 -2.70
N LEU A 40 18.98 0.43 -2.03
CA LEU A 40 20.30 -0.03 -1.58
C LEU A 40 21.03 -0.88 -2.62
N ASN A 41 20.30 -1.65 -3.43
CA ASN A 41 20.85 -2.61 -4.38
C ASN A 41 20.13 -2.48 -5.75
N PRO A 42 20.37 -1.39 -6.50
CA PRO A 42 19.71 -1.14 -7.78
C PRO A 42 19.99 -2.24 -8.82
N ASP A 43 21.13 -2.93 -8.75
CA ASP A 43 21.54 -3.98 -9.70
C ASP A 43 20.58 -5.17 -9.77
N PHE A 44 19.75 -5.38 -8.74
CA PHE A 44 18.70 -6.41 -8.78
C PHE A 44 17.48 -6.02 -9.62
N PHE A 45 17.30 -4.72 -9.91
CA PHE A 45 16.14 -4.15 -10.56
C PHE A 45 16.45 -3.57 -11.95
N TYR A 46 17.70 -3.17 -12.20
CA TYR A 46 18.14 -2.61 -13.47
C TYR A 46 19.23 -3.48 -14.10
N LEU A 47 19.14 -3.71 -15.41
CA LEU A 47 20.15 -4.47 -16.16
C LEU A 47 21.37 -3.63 -16.54
N SER A 48 21.19 -2.32 -16.61
CA SER A 48 22.24 -1.36 -16.93
C SER A 48 22.46 -0.45 -15.73
N PRO A 49 23.71 -0.05 -15.44
CA PRO A 49 23.98 0.92 -14.39
C PRO A 49 23.23 2.22 -14.70
N LEU A 50 22.67 2.81 -13.64
CA LEU A 50 21.95 4.07 -13.73
C LEU A 50 22.96 5.23 -13.70
N ASP A 51 22.93 6.08 -14.72
CA ASP A 51 23.83 7.23 -14.84
C ASP A 51 23.07 8.55 -14.98
N GLY A 52 23.69 9.63 -14.51
CA GLY A 52 23.17 10.99 -14.69
C GLY A 52 21.78 11.21 -14.11
N SER A 53 20.82 11.60 -14.96
CA SER A 53 19.44 11.89 -14.55
C SER A 53 18.71 10.68 -13.97
N ASP A 54 19.00 9.49 -14.48
CA ASP A 54 18.26 8.28 -14.13
C ASP A 54 18.59 7.85 -12.69
N LEU A 55 19.83 8.08 -12.26
CA LEU A 55 20.26 7.88 -10.88
C LEU A 55 19.54 8.82 -9.91
N VAL A 56 19.38 10.10 -10.29
CA VAL A 56 18.66 11.09 -9.47
C VAL A 56 17.18 10.70 -9.34
N VAL A 57 16.54 10.34 -10.45
CA VAL A 57 15.14 9.89 -10.47
C VAL A 57 14.97 8.63 -9.61
N HIS A 58 15.89 7.68 -9.71
CA HIS A 58 15.89 6.47 -8.90
C HIS A 58 15.89 6.75 -7.39
N TYR A 59 16.86 7.54 -6.91
CA TYR A 59 16.97 7.83 -5.48
C TYR A 59 15.79 8.65 -4.98
N PHE A 60 15.31 9.59 -5.78
CA PHE A 60 14.15 10.39 -5.43
C PHE A 60 12.89 9.55 -5.31
N ILE A 61 12.55 8.75 -6.33
CA ILE A 61 11.31 7.97 -6.34
C ILE A 61 11.36 6.81 -5.33
N SER A 62 12.50 6.14 -5.19
CA SER A 62 12.67 5.04 -4.23
C SER A 62 12.65 5.57 -2.79
N GLY A 63 13.29 6.72 -2.53
CA GLY A 63 13.25 7.38 -1.23
C GLY A 63 11.85 7.83 -0.84
N LEU A 64 11.10 8.43 -1.77
CA LEU A 64 9.69 8.78 -1.55
C LEU A 64 8.85 7.54 -1.23
N MET A 65 9.04 6.43 -1.95
CA MET A 65 8.29 5.21 -1.72
C MET A 65 8.60 4.60 -0.35
N VAL A 66 9.86 4.62 0.11
CA VAL A 66 10.24 4.20 1.46
C VAL A 66 9.49 5.01 2.52
N VAL A 67 9.47 6.33 2.39
CA VAL A 67 8.76 7.22 3.33
C VAL A 67 7.25 6.98 3.28
N ALA A 68 6.66 6.90 2.09
CA ALA A 68 5.24 6.64 1.92
C ALA A 68 4.81 5.30 2.54
N SER A 69 5.63 4.26 2.36
CA SER A 69 5.40 2.93 2.94
C SER A 69 5.47 2.93 4.46
N ALA A 70 6.43 3.68 5.04
CA ALA A 70 6.51 3.84 6.49
C ALA A 70 5.27 4.55 7.06
N ILE A 71 4.78 5.59 6.37
CA ILE A 71 3.55 6.30 6.76
C ILE A 71 2.34 5.36 6.67
N GLY A 72 2.19 4.62 5.56
CA GLY A 72 1.09 3.65 5.37
C GLY A 72 1.08 2.56 6.44
N PHE A 73 2.26 2.04 6.80
CA PHE A 73 2.42 1.07 7.87
C PHE A 73 1.99 1.65 9.23
N LEU A 74 2.53 2.82 9.62
CA LEU A 74 2.19 3.47 10.88
C LEU A 74 0.69 3.79 10.98
N ASN A 75 0.09 4.27 9.89
CA ASN A 75 -1.33 4.56 9.81
C ASN A 75 -2.17 3.31 10.09
N SER A 76 -1.80 2.18 9.48
CA SER A 76 -2.45 0.89 9.71
C SER A 76 -2.31 0.40 11.16
N CYS A 77 -1.11 0.54 11.76
CA CYS A 77 -0.90 0.19 13.18
C CYS A 77 -1.74 1.05 14.13
N VAL A 78 -1.85 2.36 13.85
CA VAL A 78 -2.67 3.28 14.64
C VAL A 78 -4.15 2.87 14.59
N VAL A 79 -4.66 2.44 13.44
CA VAL A 79 -6.04 1.97 13.29
C VAL A 79 -6.29 0.64 14.02
N ILE A 80 -5.34 -0.30 13.96
CA ILE A 80 -5.42 -1.55 14.73
C ILE A 80 -5.46 -1.25 16.23
N HIS A 81 -4.63 -0.32 16.71
CA HIS A 81 -4.62 0.09 18.12
C HIS A 81 -5.91 0.85 18.50
N ARG A 82 -6.36 1.82 17.70
CA ARG A 82 -7.58 2.62 17.99
C ARG A 82 -8.86 1.81 17.93
N SER A 83 -8.97 0.84 17.03
CA SER A 83 -10.13 -0.07 16.95
C SER A 83 -10.26 -0.99 18.18
N SER A 84 -9.20 -1.10 19.01
CA SER A 84 -9.27 -1.74 20.33
C SER A 84 -9.89 -0.83 21.41
N SER A 85 -9.79 0.49 21.24
CA SER A 85 -10.41 1.50 22.11
C SER A 85 -11.87 1.77 21.71
N GLN A 86 -12.68 2.35 22.61
CA GLN A 86 -14.13 2.57 22.38
C GLN A 86 -14.49 3.52 21.21
N ASN A 87 -13.51 4.14 20.54
CA ASN A 87 -13.70 5.11 19.45
C ASN A 87 -13.72 4.46 18.05
N ILE A 88 -14.69 3.58 17.81
CA ILE A 88 -14.82 2.86 16.53
C ILE A 88 -15.63 3.71 15.54
N GLY A 89 -15.04 3.98 14.37
CA GLY A 89 -15.69 4.66 13.25
C GLY A 89 -15.24 6.11 13.03
N GLN A 90 -14.69 6.78 14.05
CA GLN A 90 -14.09 8.11 13.86
C GLN A 90 -12.80 7.99 13.05
N ASN A 91 -12.73 8.70 11.93
CA ASN A 91 -11.59 8.76 11.00
C ASN A 91 -11.36 7.51 10.12
N VAL A 92 -12.33 6.59 9.99
CA VAL A 92 -12.23 5.48 9.03
C VAL A 92 -12.12 6.01 7.60
N THR A 93 -12.91 7.03 7.24
CA THR A 93 -12.82 7.69 5.92
C THR A 93 -11.44 8.30 5.67
N THR A 94 -10.88 9.00 6.67
CA THR A 94 -9.53 9.58 6.55
C THR A 94 -8.46 8.50 6.40
N TRP A 95 -8.58 7.40 7.14
CA TRP A 95 -7.68 6.25 7.01
C TRP A 95 -7.74 5.64 5.60
N LEU A 96 -8.94 5.40 5.08
CA LEU A 96 -9.16 4.89 3.72
C LEU A 96 -8.63 5.85 2.64
N LEU A 97 -8.77 7.16 2.84
CA LEU A 97 -8.20 8.14 1.91
C LEU A 97 -6.68 8.12 1.92
N LEU A 98 -6.05 8.05 3.10
CA LEU A 98 -4.60 7.97 3.22
C LEU A 98 -4.04 6.69 2.59
N ASP A 99 -4.73 5.57 2.77
CA ASP A 99 -4.32 4.31 2.20
C ASP A 99 -4.55 4.28 0.67
N SER A 100 -5.64 4.88 0.16
CA SER A 100 -5.84 5.08 -1.28
C SER A 100 -4.77 5.98 -1.92
N LEU A 101 -4.31 7.02 -1.20
CA LEU A 101 -3.19 7.86 -1.63
C LEU A 101 -1.87 7.08 -1.65
N PHE A 102 -1.63 6.22 -0.66
CA PHE A 102 -0.47 5.32 -0.64
C PHE A 102 -0.49 4.38 -1.84
N GLU A 103 -1.64 3.77 -2.13
CA GLU A 103 -1.83 2.88 -3.28
C GLU A 103 -1.57 3.58 -4.62
N THR A 104 -2.11 4.79 -4.78
CA THR A 104 -1.86 5.60 -5.98
C THR A 104 -0.37 5.92 -6.12
N SER A 105 0.29 6.27 -5.00
CA SER A 105 1.73 6.56 -4.98
C SER A 105 2.56 5.33 -5.36
N ARG A 106 2.16 4.13 -4.90
CA ARG A 106 2.79 2.86 -5.27
C ARG A 106 2.72 2.60 -6.76
N VAL A 107 1.55 2.82 -7.38
CA VAL A 107 1.37 2.65 -8.83
C VAL A 107 2.28 3.61 -9.60
N ILE A 108 2.35 4.88 -9.20
CA ILE A 108 3.23 5.87 -9.81
C ILE A 108 4.70 5.46 -9.66
N TYR A 109 5.10 5.00 -8.48
CA TYR A 109 6.45 4.51 -8.21
C TYR A 109 6.83 3.34 -9.15
N VAL A 110 5.99 2.31 -9.24
CA VAL A 110 6.24 1.16 -10.14
C VAL A 110 6.29 1.62 -11.59
N PHE A 111 5.38 2.51 -12.00
CA PHE A 111 5.36 3.04 -13.36
C PHE A 111 6.65 3.80 -13.72
N VAL A 112 7.13 4.69 -12.84
CA VAL A 112 8.39 5.42 -13.05
C VAL A 112 9.57 4.44 -13.14
N CYS A 113 9.64 3.47 -12.23
CA CYS A 113 10.74 2.50 -12.23
C CYS A 113 10.73 1.57 -13.45
N GLU A 114 9.56 1.14 -13.93
CA GLU A 114 9.44 0.25 -15.09
C GLU A 114 9.60 1.01 -16.40
N VAL A 115 8.88 2.12 -16.58
CA VAL A 115 8.77 2.80 -17.89
C VAL A 115 9.87 3.84 -18.07
N VAL A 116 10.16 4.64 -17.05
CA VAL A 116 11.17 5.72 -17.15
C VAL A 116 12.57 5.14 -16.96
N LEU A 117 12.77 4.37 -15.89
CA LEU A 117 14.08 3.79 -15.55
C LEU A 117 14.35 2.43 -16.22
N LYS A 118 13.40 1.91 -17.02
CA LYS A 118 13.55 0.66 -17.78
C LYS A 118 13.97 -0.53 -16.91
N GLY A 119 13.34 -0.66 -15.74
CA GLY A 119 13.54 -1.81 -14.84
C GLY A 119 13.36 -3.13 -15.58
N LYS A 120 14.40 -3.95 -15.62
CA LYS A 120 14.41 -5.27 -16.28
C LYS A 120 15.22 -6.32 -15.50
N GLY A 121 15.55 -6.02 -14.26
CA GLY A 121 16.32 -6.91 -13.38
C GLY A 121 15.53 -8.14 -12.93
N SER A 122 16.21 -9.09 -12.31
CA SER A 122 15.61 -10.34 -11.86
C SER A 122 14.54 -10.15 -10.79
N VAL A 123 14.67 -9.14 -9.93
CA VAL A 123 13.72 -8.84 -8.84
C VAL A 123 12.55 -7.97 -9.31
N GLN A 124 12.69 -7.31 -10.47
CA GLN A 124 11.67 -6.43 -11.05
C GLN A 124 10.31 -7.13 -11.23
N MET A 125 10.35 -8.32 -11.82
CA MET A 125 9.13 -9.08 -12.11
C MET A 125 8.39 -9.47 -10.83
N TYR A 126 9.13 -9.81 -9.76
CA TYR A 126 8.53 -10.13 -8.47
C TYR A 126 7.90 -8.92 -7.81
N GLU A 127 8.56 -7.76 -7.85
CA GLU A 127 7.98 -6.52 -7.32
C GLU A 127 6.70 -6.14 -8.07
N LEU A 128 6.67 -6.29 -9.39
CA LEU A 128 5.49 -6.00 -10.21
C LEU A 128 4.33 -6.96 -9.91
N LEU A 129 4.61 -8.26 -9.77
CA LEU A 129 3.61 -9.26 -9.39
C LEU A 129 3.05 -9.01 -7.98
N ILE A 130 3.92 -8.73 -7.01
CA ILE A 130 3.51 -8.45 -5.63
C ILE A 130 2.68 -7.17 -5.58
N SER A 131 3.16 -6.10 -6.21
CA SER A 131 2.44 -4.81 -6.25
C SER A 131 1.09 -4.93 -6.96
N GLY A 132 1.01 -5.69 -8.06
CA GLY A 132 -0.24 -5.92 -8.78
C GLY A 132 -1.24 -6.76 -7.97
N ALA A 133 -0.78 -7.85 -7.34
CA ALA A 133 -1.63 -8.68 -6.49
C ALA A 133 -2.16 -7.90 -5.29
N GLN A 134 -1.32 -7.06 -4.68
CA GLN A 134 -1.71 -6.21 -3.55
C GLN A 134 -2.69 -5.13 -3.99
N TYR A 135 -2.44 -4.45 -5.10
CA TYR A 135 -3.37 -3.44 -5.62
C TYR A 135 -4.77 -4.02 -5.87
N LEU A 136 -4.86 -5.25 -6.43
CA LEU A 136 -6.12 -5.94 -6.64
C LEU A 136 -6.80 -6.32 -5.31
N LEU A 137 -6.02 -6.84 -4.35
CA LEU A 137 -6.53 -7.20 -3.03
C LEU A 137 -7.06 -5.98 -2.28
N ASP A 138 -6.27 -4.90 -2.27
CA ASP A 138 -6.60 -3.65 -1.59
C ASP A 138 -7.86 -3.05 -2.24
N SER A 139 -7.92 -2.97 -3.57
CA SER A 139 -9.11 -2.53 -4.32
C SER A 139 -10.37 -3.35 -4.02
N PHE A 140 -10.22 -4.68 -3.88
CA PHE A 140 -11.33 -5.55 -3.50
C PHE A 140 -11.82 -5.25 -2.07
N LEU A 141 -10.90 -5.07 -1.12
CA LEU A 141 -11.24 -4.73 0.27
C LEU A 141 -11.89 -3.35 0.36
N TYR A 142 -11.44 -2.37 -0.43
CA TYR A 142 -12.08 -1.05 -0.56
C TYR A 142 -13.53 -1.16 -1.02
N CYS A 143 -13.77 -1.89 -2.12
CA CYS A 143 -15.13 -2.11 -2.62
C CYS A 143 -16.01 -2.79 -1.57
N GLN A 144 -15.51 -3.81 -0.88
CA GLN A 144 -16.25 -4.49 0.18
C GLN A 144 -16.54 -3.58 1.38
N MET A 145 -15.59 -2.71 1.74
CA MET A 145 -15.78 -1.74 2.81
C MET A 145 -16.84 -0.70 2.47
N ILE A 146 -16.79 -0.13 1.26
CA ILE A 146 -17.77 0.86 0.78
C ILE A 146 -19.16 0.24 0.65
N LEU A 147 -19.28 -0.97 0.12
CA LEU A 147 -20.57 -1.65 -0.05
C LEU A 147 -21.22 -2.08 1.28
N ARG A 148 -20.43 -2.20 2.36
CA ARG A 148 -20.92 -2.59 3.69
C ARG A 148 -21.21 -1.40 4.61
N HIS A 149 -20.82 -0.18 4.22
CA HIS A 149 -21.01 1.04 4.98
C HIS A 149 -22.15 1.89 4.41
#